data_AF-W8EYP4-F1
#
_entry.id   AF-W8EYP4-F1
#
_cell.length_a   1.000
_cell.length_b   1.000
_cell.length_c   1.000
_cell.angle_alpha   90.00
_cell.angle_beta   90.00
_cell.angle_gamma   90.00
#
_symmetry.space_group_name_H-M   'P 1'
#
loop_
_entity.id
_entity.type
_entity.pdbx_description
1 polymer ?
#
loop_
_entity_poly.entity_id
_entity_poly.type
_entity_poly.pdbx_seq_one_letter_code
_entity_poly.pdbx_strand_id
1 'polypeptide(L)'
;MMTFADVVSNSGDSVLESYTYAEGRLQLVLVLGENDQKVALSLPTDCLAFAGSVLASSERAYRSCFLALEDLSQVLAVENGVYVPASDFGKLMQQTRANYHLAYGKKAAEWTHLLSLVGYSRLASCLVADVGAISVTEIAA
;
A
#
# COMPACT_ATOMS: atom_id res chain seq x y z
N MET A 1 -1.77 -20.54 -9.34
CA MET A 1 -2.41 -19.22 -9.29
C MET A 1 -2.02 -18.61 -7.96
N MET A 2 -1.16 -17.62 -8.02
CA MET A 2 -0.66 -16.90 -6.84
C MET A 2 -1.77 -16.07 -6.18
N THR A 3 -1.89 -16.14 -4.86
CA THR A 3 -2.83 -15.33 -4.08
C THR A 3 -2.18 -14.02 -3.62
N PHE A 4 -3.00 -13.06 -3.16
CA PHE A 4 -2.46 -11.83 -2.58
C PHE A 4 -1.62 -12.08 -1.32
N ALA A 5 -2.01 -13.05 -0.50
CA ALA A 5 -1.23 -13.45 0.67
C ALA A 5 0.16 -13.98 0.26
N ASP A 6 0.22 -14.80 -0.79
CA ASP A 6 1.50 -15.28 -1.32
C ASP A 6 2.38 -14.12 -1.81
N VAL A 7 1.79 -13.12 -2.47
CA VAL A 7 2.53 -11.93 -2.93
C VAL A 7 3.10 -11.16 -1.73
N VAL A 8 2.32 -10.95 -0.67
CA VAL A 8 2.80 -10.27 0.54
C VAL A 8 3.96 -11.05 1.16
N SER A 9 3.81 -12.37 1.34
CA SER A 9 4.85 -13.22 1.93
C SER A 9 6.15 -13.25 1.12
N ASN A 10 6.07 -13.20 -0.21
CA ASN A 10 7.23 -13.28 -1.09
C ASN A 10 7.79 -11.90 -1.50
N SER A 11 7.37 -10.83 -0.81
CA SER A 11 7.70 -9.46 -1.22
C SER A 11 8.95 -8.85 -0.60
N GLY A 12 9.68 -9.59 0.25
CA GLY A 12 10.77 -9.04 1.07
C GLY A 12 11.80 -8.19 0.31
N ASP A 13 12.14 -8.61 -0.92
CA ASP A 13 13.08 -7.93 -1.81
C ASP A 13 12.47 -7.61 -3.19
N SER A 14 11.18 -7.30 -3.23
CA SER A 14 10.49 -6.96 -4.48
C SER A 14 10.93 -5.61 -5.04
N VAL A 15 10.67 -5.39 -6.33
CA VAL A 15 10.89 -4.12 -7.01
C VAL A 15 9.61 -3.64 -7.68
N LEU A 16 9.22 -2.40 -7.43
CA LEU A 16 8.16 -1.73 -8.16
C LEU A 16 8.65 -1.35 -9.56
N GLU A 17 8.16 -2.05 -10.58
CA GLU A 17 8.54 -1.80 -11.97
C GLU A 17 7.70 -0.66 -12.58
N SER A 18 6.38 -0.72 -12.40
CA SER A 18 5.45 0.31 -12.87
C SER A 18 4.22 0.42 -11.99
N TYR A 19 3.54 1.57 -12.08
CA TYR A 19 2.27 1.81 -11.42
C TYR A 19 1.39 2.67 -12.31
N THR A 20 0.07 2.54 -12.17
CA THR A 20 -0.91 3.36 -12.87
C THR A 20 -2.12 3.54 -11.98
N TYR A 21 -2.68 4.75 -11.98
CA TYR A 21 -3.96 5.03 -11.35
C TYR A 21 -4.89 5.63 -12.39
N ALA A 22 -5.99 4.94 -12.68
CA ALA A 22 -6.99 5.38 -13.63
C ALA A 22 -8.36 4.87 -13.18
N GLU A 23 -9.40 5.67 -13.39
CA GLU A 23 -10.80 5.26 -13.18
C GLU A 23 -11.08 4.66 -11.77
N GLY A 24 -10.44 5.21 -10.73
CA GLY A 24 -10.63 4.74 -9.35
C GLY A 24 -9.96 3.40 -9.03
N ARG A 25 -9.05 2.93 -9.89
CA ARG A 25 -8.29 1.70 -9.70
C ARG A 25 -6.79 1.97 -9.71
N LEU A 26 -6.12 1.42 -8.71
CA LEU A 26 -4.67 1.36 -8.65
C LEU A 26 -4.20 0.05 -9.27
N GLN A 27 -3.19 0.12 -10.13
CA GLN A 27 -2.46 -1.02 -10.65
C GLN A 27 -0.98 -0.86 -10.31
N LEU A 28 -0.38 -1.92 -9.75
CA LEU A 28 1.03 -2.00 -9.38
C LEU A 28 1.63 -3.22 -10.06
N VAL A 29 2.77 -3.06 -10.74
CA VAL A 29 3.53 -4.16 -11.33
C VAL A 29 4.80 -4.34 -10.53
N LEU A 30 4.95 -5.52 -9.94
CA LEU A 30 6.06 -5.88 -9.06
C LEU A 30 6.85 -7.02 -9.67
N VAL A 31 8.17 -6.97 -9.52
CA VAL A 31 9.05 -8.13 -9.70
C VAL A 31 9.38 -8.66 -8.30
N LEU A 32 9.01 -9.90 -8.02
CA LEU A 32 9.23 -10.56 -6.74
C LEU A 32 10.66 -11.11 -6.68
N GLY A 33 11.43 -10.70 -5.67
CA GLY A 33 12.89 -10.87 -5.65
C GLY A 33 13.38 -12.32 -5.59
N GLU A 34 12.62 -13.26 -5.00
CA GLU A 34 13.10 -14.64 -4.84
C GLU A 34 13.13 -15.44 -6.15
N ASN A 35 12.19 -15.16 -7.06
CA ASN A 35 11.98 -15.98 -8.27
C ASN A 35 11.99 -15.13 -9.56
N ASP A 36 12.33 -13.85 -9.47
CA ASP A 36 12.14 -12.83 -10.53
C ASP A 36 10.72 -12.87 -11.14
N GLN A 37 9.74 -13.35 -10.39
CA GLN A 37 8.38 -13.53 -10.86
C GLN A 37 7.69 -12.18 -10.93
N LYS A 38 7.07 -11.89 -12.07
CA LYS A 38 6.37 -10.63 -12.29
C LYS A 38 4.88 -10.78 -11.99
N VAL A 39 4.35 -9.87 -11.18
CA VAL A 39 2.94 -9.86 -10.80
C VAL A 39 2.33 -8.47 -10.96
N ALA A 40 1.08 -8.42 -11.41
CA ALA A 40 0.24 -7.23 -11.36
C ALA A 40 -0.76 -7.35 -10.23
N LEU A 41 -0.77 -6.34 -9.35
CA LEU A 41 -1.82 -6.12 -8.37
C LEU A 41 -2.77 -5.06 -8.90
N SER A 42 -4.06 -5.31 -8.84
CA SER A 42 -5.09 -4.29 -9.10
C SER A 42 -6.09 -4.24 -7.97
N LEU A 43 -6.43 -3.03 -7.53
CA LEU A 43 -7.42 -2.81 -6.50
C LEU A 43 -8.19 -1.50 -6.70
N PRO A 44 -9.48 -1.45 -6.31
CA PRO A 44 -10.23 -0.21 -6.26
C PRO A 44 -9.79 0.65 -5.06
N THR A 45 -9.55 1.93 -5.28
CA THR A 45 -9.26 2.89 -4.21
C THR A 45 -9.38 4.32 -4.74
N ASP A 46 -9.85 5.25 -3.92
CA ASP A 46 -9.85 6.69 -4.18
C ASP A 46 -8.87 7.45 -3.28
N CYS A 47 -8.25 6.76 -2.32
CA CYS A 47 -7.40 7.33 -1.29
C CYS A 47 -6.01 6.73 -1.39
N LEU A 48 -5.06 7.51 -1.93
CA LEU A 48 -3.71 7.04 -2.19
C LEU A 48 -2.67 8.14 -1.98
N ALA A 49 -1.44 7.74 -1.71
CA ALA A 49 -0.26 8.59 -1.64
C ALA A 49 0.90 7.92 -2.38
N PHE A 50 1.69 8.73 -3.10
CA PHE A 50 2.90 8.29 -3.78
C PHE A 50 4.08 9.16 -3.38
N ALA A 51 5.24 8.54 -3.17
CA ALA A 51 6.51 9.24 -3.02
C ALA A 51 7.04 9.67 -4.41
N GLY A 52 6.39 10.64 -5.04
CA GLY A 52 6.65 11.03 -6.43
C GLY A 52 8.12 11.36 -6.73
N SER A 53 8.84 12.01 -5.81
CA SER A 53 10.27 12.32 -5.98
C SER A 53 11.17 11.07 -5.98
N VAL A 54 10.83 10.07 -5.17
CA VAL A 54 11.56 8.80 -5.10
C VAL A 54 11.26 7.96 -6.34
N LEU A 55 9.99 7.91 -6.74
CA LEU A 55 9.53 7.16 -7.91
C LEU A 55 9.99 7.76 -9.25
N ALA A 56 10.26 9.07 -9.27
CA ALA A 56 10.87 9.74 -10.43
C ALA A 56 12.32 9.30 -10.68
N SER A 57 12.99 8.71 -9.68
CA SER A 57 14.31 8.13 -9.89
C SER A 57 14.22 6.84 -10.71
N SER A 58 15.21 6.66 -11.60
CA SER A 58 15.39 5.45 -12.39
C SER A 58 16.23 4.39 -11.66
N GLU A 59 16.86 4.72 -10.53
CA GLU A 59 17.69 3.75 -9.82
C GLU A 59 16.82 2.69 -9.13
N ARG A 60 17.16 1.42 -9.39
CA ARG A 60 16.44 0.25 -8.85
C ARG A 60 16.32 0.28 -7.32
N ALA A 61 17.36 0.75 -6.63
CA ALA A 61 17.40 0.81 -5.17
C ALA A 61 16.26 1.65 -4.56
N TYR A 62 15.81 2.72 -5.24
CA TYR A 62 14.68 3.54 -4.79
C TYR A 62 13.32 2.91 -5.07
N ARG A 63 13.28 1.81 -5.81
CA ARG A 63 12.06 1.07 -6.18
C ARG A 63 11.98 -0.29 -5.50
N SER A 64 13.05 -0.72 -4.81
CA SER A 64 13.02 -1.89 -3.93
C SER A 64 12.06 -1.66 -2.77
N CYS A 65 11.18 -2.61 -2.53
CA CYS A 65 10.14 -2.53 -1.51
C CYS A 65 9.58 -3.90 -1.14
N PHE A 66 8.92 -3.98 0.02
CA PHE A 66 8.02 -5.05 0.39
C PHE A 66 6.58 -4.54 0.52
N LEU A 67 5.61 -5.45 0.47
CA LEU A 67 4.21 -5.13 0.74
C LEU A 67 3.90 -5.23 2.23
N ALA A 68 3.29 -4.18 2.77
CA ALA A 68 2.68 -4.19 4.09
C ALA A 68 1.17 -3.98 3.94
N LEU A 69 0.39 -4.90 4.51
CA LEU A 69 -1.05 -4.73 4.71
C LEU A 69 -1.31 -4.55 6.22
N GLU A 70 -1.68 -3.34 6.61
CA GLU A 70 -1.86 -2.97 8.02
C GLU A 70 -3.37 -2.84 8.32
N ASP A 71 -3.87 -3.53 9.34
CA ASP A 71 -5.23 -3.34 9.87
C ASP A 71 -5.31 -1.99 10.60
N LEU A 72 -6.14 -1.09 10.08
CA LEU A 72 -6.27 0.27 10.58
C LEU A 72 -6.82 0.32 12.01
N SER A 73 -7.63 -0.66 12.41
CA SER A 73 -8.19 -0.75 13.77
C SER A 73 -7.12 -1.00 14.84
N GLN A 74 -5.96 -1.54 14.45
CA GLN A 74 -4.84 -1.79 15.36
C GLN A 74 -3.94 -0.56 15.56
N VAL A 75 -4.01 0.44 14.66
CA VAL A 75 -3.06 1.55 14.60
C VAL A 75 -3.69 2.94 14.72
N LEU A 76 -5.00 3.04 14.49
CA LEU A 76 -5.77 4.28 14.61
C LEU A 76 -6.88 4.16 15.66
N ALA A 77 -7.15 5.28 16.32
CA ALA A 77 -8.33 5.41 17.17
C ALA A 77 -9.57 5.69 16.30
N VAL A 78 -10.73 5.26 16.79
CA VAL A 78 -12.03 5.50 16.17
C VAL A 78 -12.92 6.26 17.13
N GLU A 79 -13.45 7.39 16.70
CA GLU A 79 -14.43 8.19 17.44
C GLU A 79 -15.67 8.36 16.55
N ASN A 80 -16.86 8.09 17.08
CA ASN A 80 -18.12 8.19 16.33
C ASN A 80 -18.12 7.42 14.98
N GLY A 81 -17.40 6.30 14.92
CA GLY A 81 -17.31 5.44 13.74
C GLY A 81 -16.34 5.91 12.65
N VAL A 82 -15.58 6.99 12.87
CA VAL A 82 -14.55 7.48 11.95
C VAL A 82 -13.15 7.44 12.58
N TYR A 83 -12.12 7.25 11.75
CA TYR A 83 -10.75 7.31 12.24
C TYR A 83 -10.35 8.75 12.61
N VAL A 84 -9.65 8.89 13.73
CA VAL A 84 -9.16 10.18 14.22
C VAL A 84 -7.64 10.18 14.41
N PRO A 85 -6.97 11.33 14.21
CA PRO A 85 -5.56 11.49 14.52
C PRO A 85 -5.27 11.26 16.00
N ALA A 86 -4.06 10.80 16.31
CA ALA A 86 -3.58 10.81 17.68
C ALA A 86 -3.51 12.25 18.22
N SER A 87 -3.89 12.41 19.49
CA SER A 87 -3.82 13.69 20.21
C SER A 87 -2.40 14.11 20.59
N ASP A 88 -1.48 13.15 20.70
CA ASP A 88 -0.05 13.39 20.93
C ASP A 88 0.65 13.71 19.60
N PHE A 89 1.42 14.81 19.58
CA PHE A 89 2.12 15.25 18.37
C PHE A 89 3.14 14.22 17.87
N GLY A 90 3.86 13.55 18.77
CA GLY A 90 4.83 12.51 18.40
C GLY A 90 4.17 11.35 17.66
N LYS A 91 3.06 10.83 18.23
CA LYS A 91 2.24 9.79 17.59
C LYS A 91 1.61 10.28 16.28
N LEU A 92 1.11 11.50 16.24
CA LEU A 92 0.56 12.10 15.01
C LEU A 92 1.60 12.13 13.88
N MET A 93 2.84 12.49 14.21
CA MET A 93 3.94 12.50 13.24
C MET A 93 4.30 11.08 12.78
N GLN A 94 4.26 10.08 13.68
CA GLN A 94 4.43 8.67 13.31
C GLN A 94 3.33 8.20 12.37
N GLN A 95 2.06 8.48 12.69
CA GLN A 95 0.91 8.14 11.85
C GLN A 95 0.98 8.82 10.47
N THR A 96 1.42 10.08 10.42
CA THR A 96 1.62 10.81 9.17
C THR A 96 2.71 10.15 8.31
N ARG A 97 3.86 9.81 8.89
CA ARG A 97 4.97 9.11 8.18
C ARG A 97 4.57 7.72 7.70
N ALA A 98 3.66 7.06 8.40
CA ALA A 98 3.09 5.78 8.01
C ALA A 98 1.94 5.89 6.98
N ASN A 99 1.59 7.10 6.55
CA ASN A 99 0.46 7.40 5.67
C ASN A 99 -0.93 7.07 6.25
N TYR A 100 -1.07 6.85 7.56
CA TYR A 100 -2.37 6.61 8.19
C TYR A 100 -3.30 7.83 8.15
N HIS A 101 -2.74 9.02 7.90
CA HIS A 101 -3.52 10.24 7.70
C HIS A 101 -4.49 10.15 6.51
N LEU A 102 -4.26 9.23 5.56
CA LEU A 102 -5.21 8.92 4.48
C LEU A 102 -6.57 8.47 5.01
N ALA A 103 -6.59 7.81 6.17
CA ALA A 103 -7.80 7.26 6.77
C ALA A 103 -8.55 8.26 7.65
N TYR A 104 -7.96 9.40 8.03
CA TYR A 104 -8.61 10.34 8.95
C TYR A 104 -9.96 10.84 8.40
N GLY A 105 -10.99 10.81 9.25
CA GLY A 105 -12.36 11.17 8.89
C GLY A 105 -13.09 10.13 8.03
N LYS A 106 -12.42 9.06 7.59
CA LYS A 106 -13.06 7.93 6.89
C LYS A 106 -13.74 7.02 7.91
N LYS A 107 -14.85 6.40 7.49
CA LYS A 107 -15.58 5.44 8.32
C LYS A 107 -14.78 4.15 8.48
N ALA A 108 -14.60 3.72 9.72
CA ALA A 108 -13.83 2.52 10.04
C ALA A 108 -14.46 1.23 9.50
N ALA A 109 -15.79 1.22 9.34
CA ALA A 109 -16.51 0.08 8.75
C ALA A 109 -16.34 -0.04 7.23
N GLU A 110 -15.97 1.04 6.54
CA GLU A 110 -15.82 1.06 5.07
C GLU A 110 -14.36 0.86 4.64
N TRP A 111 -13.40 1.36 5.44
CA TRP A 111 -11.97 1.29 5.13
C TRP A 111 -11.24 0.57 6.26
N THR A 112 -10.78 -0.64 5.97
CA THR A 112 -10.32 -1.57 7.01
C THR A 112 -8.81 -1.67 7.06
N HIS A 113 -8.13 -1.52 5.91
CA HIS A 113 -6.69 -1.71 5.83
C HIS A 113 -5.99 -0.58 5.08
N LEU A 114 -4.69 -0.41 5.35
CA LEU A 114 -3.77 0.34 4.53
C LEU A 114 -2.82 -0.64 3.84
N LEU A 115 -2.81 -0.63 2.50
CA LEU A 115 -1.81 -1.33 1.72
C LEU A 115 -0.67 -0.36 1.39
N SER A 116 0.57 -0.76 1.64
CA SER A 116 1.75 0.06 1.34
C SER A 116 2.87 -0.73 0.69
N LEU A 117 3.58 -0.09 -0.23
CA LEU A 117 4.89 -0.49 -0.73
C LEU A 117 5.95 0.21 0.11
N VAL A 118 6.66 -0.54 0.95
CA VAL A 118 7.61 -0.02 1.93
C VAL A 118 9.03 -0.35 1.48
N GLY A 119 9.84 0.67 1.22
CA GLY A 119 11.26 0.55 0.85
C GLY A 119 12.11 1.56 1.62
N TYR A 120 13.02 2.25 0.92
CA TYR A 120 13.76 3.40 1.48
C TYR A 120 12.83 4.45 2.11
N SER A 121 11.67 4.64 1.49
CA SER A 121 10.50 5.31 2.05
C SER A 121 9.25 4.52 1.68
N ARG A 122 8.06 4.94 2.16
CA ARG A 122 6.79 4.41 1.64
C ARG A 122 6.61 4.93 0.22
N LEU A 123 6.79 4.05 -0.76
CA LEU A 123 6.75 4.38 -2.19
C LEU A 123 5.33 4.69 -2.63
N ALA A 124 4.38 3.86 -2.19
CA ALA A 124 2.96 4.03 -2.43
C ALA A 124 2.20 3.53 -1.20
N SER A 125 1.08 4.19 -0.88
CA SER A 125 0.13 3.74 0.12
C SER A 125 -1.29 3.99 -0.38
N CYS A 126 -2.22 3.09 -0.07
CA CYS A 126 -3.63 3.27 -0.42
C CYS A 126 -4.55 2.59 0.58
N LEU A 127 -5.73 3.16 0.76
CA LEU A 127 -6.76 2.53 1.60
C LEU A 127 -7.40 1.37 0.85
N VAL A 128 -7.68 0.32 1.59
CA VAL A 128 -8.35 -0.89 1.13
C VAL A 128 -9.63 -1.08 1.93
N ALA A 129 -10.76 -1.06 1.24
CA ALA A 129 -12.06 -1.35 1.81
C ALA A 129 -12.24 -2.86 2.07
N ASP A 130 -11.91 -3.64 1.05
CA ASP A 130 -12.01 -5.10 1.04
C ASP A 130 -10.74 -5.70 0.42
N VAL A 131 -10.04 -6.53 1.19
CA VAL A 131 -8.83 -7.25 0.73
C VAL A 131 -9.18 -8.26 -0.37
N GLY A 132 -10.39 -8.81 -0.37
CA GLY A 132 -10.89 -9.72 -1.41
C GLY A 132 -11.04 -9.06 -2.78
N ALA A 133 -11.12 -7.72 -2.83
CA ALA A 133 -11.18 -6.97 -4.07
C ALA A 133 -9.81 -6.75 -4.74
N ILE A 134 -8.71 -7.17 -4.08
CA ILE A 134 -7.36 -7.11 -4.64
C ILE A 134 -7.16 -8.31 -5.57
N SER A 135 -7.03 -8.04 -6.87
CA SER A 135 -6.74 -9.08 -7.86
C SER A 135 -5.23 -9.21 -8.08
N VAL A 136 -4.75 -10.45 -8.19
CA VAL A 136 -3.37 -10.77 -8.54
C VAL A 136 -3.35 -11.48 -9.90
N THR A 137 -2.51 -10.98 -10.81
CA THR A 137 -2.27 -11.60 -12.12
C THR A 137 -0.77 -11.83 -12.30
N GLU A 138 -0.39 -13.06 -12.60
CA GLU A 138 0.99 -13.40 -12.98
C GLU A 138 1.25 -12.90 -14.40
N ILE A 139 2.34 -12.15 -14.60
CA ILE A 139 2.75 -11.63 -15.91
C ILE A 139 3.86 -12.52 -16.44
N ALA A 140 3.69 -13.08 -17.64
CA ALA A 140 4.76 -13.79 -18.32
C ALA A 140 5.94 -12.84 -18.59
N ALA A 141 7.14 -13.29 -18.26
CA ALA A 141 8.39 -12.57 -18.50
C ALA A 141 8.65 -12.34 -19.99
#